data_AF-W1J7N2-F1
#
_entry.id   AF-W1J7N2-F1
#
_cell.length_a   1.000
_cell.length_b   1.000
_cell.length_c   1.000
_cell.angle_alpha   90.00
_cell.angle_beta   90.00
_cell.angle_gamma   90.00
#
_symmetry.space_group_name_H-M   'P 1'
#
loop_
_entity.id
_entity.type
_entity.pdbx_description
1 polymer ?
#
loop_
_entity_poly.entity_id
_entity_poly.type
_entity_poly.pdbx_seq_one_letter_code
_entity_poly.pdbx_strand_id
1 'polypeptide(L)'
;MQEAERALNEAQQALKTADSKVPLTRRINDKELVNDIKLAAADVGAYTRDETDARIKDGDAQVMKVADSKVPLTRRINNKELVNDIKLVAADVDAYNKEETSQLIDNIHELVNSANNNADSKVPMTRTVNNKALLTDITLTASDIDTYTRGEIDQQIHTVRKLANDANNNVNGKVPLTRTVNSKALLADIVLTAYDVGAYSKNEVDSRIGKVNANANSRLAKNENGADIPDKNAFVRNLGLANLVGLNIESRLIGQDATVIRLGDIVQINGTAVASDSIQAVNMSVIGGITYYTNYYKVQLPISLSNGIISCHASIVGDNFDAQSPGYPADVKTQRNNPDGMGISKDTLTISVTTPQLGWIPQFYYEVMGY
;
A
#
# COMPACT_ATOMS: atom_id res chain seq x y z
N MET A 1 74.80 52.96 -209.29
CA MET A 1 74.06 51.75 -209.69
C MET A 1 74.35 50.55 -208.78
N GLN A 2 75.54 50.40 -208.19
CA GLN A 2 75.84 49.23 -207.34
C GLN A 2 75.38 49.30 -205.88
N GLU A 3 74.88 50.45 -205.41
CA GLU A 3 74.39 50.62 -204.02
C GLU A 3 73.14 49.78 -203.68
N ALA A 4 72.35 49.33 -204.66
CA ALA A 4 71.15 48.52 -204.41
C ALA A 4 71.45 47.02 -204.20
N GLU A 5 72.52 46.48 -204.80
CA GLU A 5 72.80 45.05 -204.81
C GLU A 5 73.43 44.57 -203.49
N ARG A 6 74.16 45.46 -202.81
CA ARG A 6 74.79 45.14 -201.53
C ARG A 6 73.79 45.11 -200.37
N ALA A 7 72.80 46.01 -200.37
CA ALA A 7 71.72 46.00 -199.39
C ALA A 7 70.89 44.70 -199.45
N LEU A 8 70.79 44.07 -200.62
CA LEU A 8 70.14 42.76 -200.76
C LEU A 8 70.97 41.62 -200.15
N ASN A 9 72.29 41.69 -200.29
CA ASN A 9 73.20 40.69 -199.71
C ASN A 9 73.21 40.77 -198.17
N GLU A 10 73.12 41.99 -197.62
CA GLU A 10 73.01 42.24 -196.17
C GLU A 10 71.65 41.76 -195.61
N ALA A 11 70.57 41.78 -196.40
CA ALA A 11 69.29 41.17 -196.01
C ALA A 11 69.29 39.63 -196.06
N GLN A 12 69.99 39.01 -197.03
CA GLN A 12 70.06 37.55 -197.15
C GLN A 12 70.94 36.91 -196.05
N GLN A 13 71.96 37.61 -195.55
CA GLN A 13 72.75 37.13 -194.41
C GLN A 13 72.02 37.25 -193.06
N ALA A 14 71.13 38.24 -192.90
CA ALA A 14 70.31 38.37 -191.68
C ALA A 14 69.34 37.18 -191.48
N LEU A 15 68.80 36.59 -192.54
CA LEU A 15 67.89 35.44 -192.43
C LEU A 15 68.62 34.16 -191.96
N LYS A 16 69.87 33.93 -192.41
CA LYS A 16 70.66 32.78 -191.94
C LYS A 16 71.04 32.87 -190.45
N THR A 17 70.98 34.06 -189.87
CA THR A 17 71.28 34.29 -188.45
C THR A 17 70.07 33.95 -187.55
N ALA A 18 68.87 33.78 -188.11
CA ALA A 18 67.66 33.46 -187.34
C ALA A 18 67.41 31.95 -187.16
N ASP A 19 67.84 31.11 -188.11
CA ASP A 19 67.41 29.69 -188.16
C ASP A 19 68.23 28.73 -187.26
N SER A 20 69.22 29.22 -186.51
CA SER A 20 70.17 28.38 -185.75
C SER A 20 70.18 28.56 -184.22
N LYS A 21 69.24 29.30 -183.62
CA LYS A 21 69.28 29.65 -182.17
C LYS A 21 68.42 28.78 -181.23
N VAL A 22 67.52 27.93 -181.71
CA VAL A 22 66.67 27.09 -180.82
C VAL A 22 66.59 25.63 -181.31
N PRO A 23 67.20 24.66 -180.59
CA PRO A 23 67.11 23.24 -180.94
C PRO A 23 65.70 22.66 -180.65
N LEU A 24 65.07 22.09 -181.67
CA LEU A 24 63.70 21.52 -181.64
C LEU A 24 63.59 20.14 -180.93
N THR A 25 64.58 19.72 -180.12
CA THR A 25 64.65 18.35 -179.56
C THR A 25 64.64 18.26 -178.02
N ARG A 26 64.21 19.29 -177.27
CA ARG A 26 64.10 19.22 -175.79
C ARG A 26 62.75 18.67 -175.29
N ARG A 27 62.78 17.84 -174.23
CA ARG A 27 61.62 17.19 -173.58
C ARG A 27 61.52 17.53 -172.08
N ILE A 28 60.32 17.50 -171.48
CA ILE A 28 60.05 17.58 -170.03
C ILE A 28 59.11 16.43 -169.64
N ASN A 29 59.49 15.59 -168.66
CA ASN A 29 58.78 14.35 -168.29
C ASN A 29 58.31 13.56 -169.52
N ASP A 30 59.27 13.24 -170.40
CA ASP A 30 59.11 12.49 -171.65
C ASP A 30 58.13 13.06 -172.69
N LYS A 31 57.61 14.28 -172.49
CA LYS A 31 56.74 14.97 -173.45
C LYS A 31 57.52 16.03 -174.23
N GLU A 32 57.33 16.08 -175.54
CA GLU A 32 57.98 17.04 -176.46
C GLU A 32 57.30 18.42 -176.40
N LEU A 33 58.10 19.49 -176.40
CA LEU A 33 57.65 20.89 -176.31
C LEU A 33 57.15 21.44 -177.66
N VAL A 34 56.24 20.72 -178.31
CA VAL A 34 55.61 21.17 -179.57
C VAL A 34 54.23 21.80 -179.37
N ASN A 35 53.63 21.62 -178.18
CA ASN A 35 52.38 22.23 -177.74
C ASN A 35 52.39 22.38 -176.21
N ASP A 36 51.40 23.07 -175.65
CA ASP A 36 51.20 23.16 -174.21
C ASP A 36 51.05 21.77 -173.58
N ILE A 37 51.85 21.50 -172.55
CA ILE A 37 51.88 20.22 -171.84
C ILE A 37 50.98 20.29 -170.60
N LYS A 38 50.01 19.37 -170.51
CA LYS A 38 49.27 19.07 -169.27
C LYS A 38 49.85 17.81 -168.60
N LEU A 39 50.07 17.90 -167.29
CA LEU A 39 50.53 16.78 -166.44
C LEU A 39 49.37 16.26 -165.57
N ALA A 40 49.33 14.94 -165.36
CA ALA A 40 48.42 14.25 -164.45
C ALA A 40 49.11 13.89 -163.12
N ALA A 41 48.35 13.53 -162.07
CA ALA A 41 48.90 13.23 -160.73
C ALA A 41 49.96 12.11 -160.74
N ALA A 42 49.83 11.14 -161.66
CA ALA A 42 50.83 10.10 -161.87
C ALA A 42 52.18 10.65 -162.37
N ASP A 43 52.17 11.75 -163.13
CA ASP A 43 53.37 12.37 -163.71
C ASP A 43 54.27 13.01 -162.62
N VAL A 44 53.82 13.09 -161.36
CA VAL A 44 54.57 13.65 -160.21
C VAL A 44 54.58 12.74 -158.97
N GLY A 45 54.11 11.49 -159.08
CA GLY A 45 54.10 10.54 -157.95
C GLY A 45 53.13 10.88 -156.81
N ALA A 46 52.03 11.59 -157.09
CA ALA A 46 51.00 11.94 -156.12
C ALA A 46 49.72 11.09 -156.28
N TYR A 47 48.99 10.88 -155.19
CA TYR A 47 47.67 10.24 -155.22
C TYR A 47 46.59 11.21 -155.71
N THR A 48 45.62 10.66 -156.44
CA THR A 48 44.42 11.36 -156.90
C THR A 48 43.44 11.61 -155.75
N ARG A 49 42.50 12.53 -155.95
CA ARG A 49 41.49 12.86 -154.94
C ARG A 49 40.64 11.63 -154.56
N ASP A 50 40.31 10.81 -155.55
CA ASP A 50 39.50 9.60 -155.38
C ASP A 50 40.20 8.55 -154.49
N GLU A 51 41.54 8.44 -154.59
CA GLU A 51 42.35 7.55 -153.74
C GLU A 51 42.41 8.03 -152.28
N THR A 52 42.24 9.33 -152.03
CA THR A 52 42.16 9.89 -150.67
C THR A 52 40.80 9.60 -150.04
N ASP A 53 39.72 9.77 -150.80
CA ASP A 53 38.34 9.52 -150.33
C ASP A 53 38.10 8.03 -149.98
N ALA A 54 38.71 7.10 -150.73
CA ALA A 54 38.61 5.67 -150.45
C ALA A 54 39.21 5.29 -149.08
N ARG A 55 40.29 5.97 -148.64
CA ARG A 55 40.92 5.70 -147.33
C ARG A 55 40.17 6.31 -146.15
N ILE A 56 39.42 7.40 -146.35
CA ILE A 56 38.55 7.97 -145.31
C ILE A 56 37.35 7.06 -145.04
N LYS A 57 36.82 6.40 -146.07
CA LYS A 57 35.64 5.52 -145.96
C LYS A 57 35.89 4.23 -145.16
N ASP A 58 37.13 3.72 -145.15
CA ASP A 58 37.51 2.53 -144.36
C ASP A 58 37.62 2.84 -142.85
N GLY A 59 37.96 4.08 -142.49
CA GLY A 59 37.97 4.54 -141.09
C GLY A 59 36.58 4.65 -140.46
N ASP A 60 35.58 5.09 -141.24
CA ASP A 60 34.20 5.29 -140.77
C ASP A 60 33.49 3.94 -140.48
N ALA A 61 33.86 2.89 -141.22
CA ALA A 61 33.30 1.54 -141.06
C ALA A 61 33.74 0.84 -139.76
N GLN A 62 34.91 1.19 -139.19
CA GLN A 62 35.36 0.62 -137.91
C GLN A 62 34.76 1.33 -136.67
N VAL A 63 34.32 2.59 -136.79
CA VAL A 63 33.74 3.35 -135.67
C VAL A 63 32.27 2.96 -135.38
N MET A 64 31.49 2.60 -136.41
CA MET A 64 30.07 2.25 -136.22
C MET A 64 29.80 0.86 -135.61
N LYS A 65 30.76 -0.08 -135.60
CA LYS A 65 30.56 -1.41 -134.96
C LYS A 65 30.65 -1.39 -133.43
N VAL A 66 31.17 -0.33 -132.82
CA VAL A 66 31.33 -0.22 -131.34
C VAL A 66 30.11 0.43 -130.67
N ALA A 67 29.39 1.32 -131.36
CA ALA A 67 28.30 2.10 -130.79
C ALA A 67 27.04 1.27 -130.46
N ASP A 68 26.66 0.29 -131.28
CA ASP A 68 25.43 -0.52 -131.08
C ASP A 68 25.54 -1.58 -129.96
N SER A 69 26.74 -1.85 -129.43
CA SER A 69 26.94 -2.89 -128.40
C SER A 69 26.97 -2.35 -126.96
N LYS A 70 26.92 -1.03 -126.75
CA LYS A 70 27.17 -0.40 -125.43
C LYS A 70 25.97 0.32 -124.79
N VAL A 71 24.81 0.41 -125.46
CA VAL A 71 23.62 1.07 -124.89
C VAL A 71 22.33 0.25 -125.12
N PRO A 72 21.71 -0.34 -124.07
CA PRO A 72 20.44 -1.06 -124.20
C PRO A 72 19.24 -0.13 -124.46
N LEU A 73 18.38 -0.50 -125.41
CA LEU A 73 17.23 0.29 -125.89
C LEU A 73 15.96 0.23 -125.01
N THR A 74 15.98 -0.42 -123.84
CA THR A 74 14.84 -0.39 -122.89
C THR A 74 15.30 -0.26 -121.43
N ARG A 75 14.77 0.75 -120.71
CA ARG A 75 14.90 0.90 -119.25
C ARG A 75 13.50 0.90 -118.61
N ARG A 76 13.39 0.37 -117.38
CA ARG A 76 12.13 0.33 -116.60
C ARG A 76 12.32 1.02 -115.24
N ILE A 77 11.30 1.71 -114.74
CA ILE A 77 11.22 2.17 -113.33
C ILE A 77 10.04 1.46 -112.69
N ASN A 78 10.34 0.73 -111.61
CA ASN A 78 9.37 -0.10 -110.89
C ASN A 78 8.46 -0.93 -111.82
N ASN A 79 9.10 -1.72 -112.69
CA ASN A 79 8.47 -2.60 -113.68
C ASN A 79 7.64 -1.94 -114.80
N LYS A 80 7.51 -0.60 -114.84
CA LYS A 80 6.88 0.13 -115.96
C LYS A 80 7.93 0.60 -116.97
N GLU A 81 7.64 0.46 -118.26
CA GLU A 81 8.55 0.85 -119.36
C GLU A 81 8.61 2.36 -119.57
N LEU A 82 9.81 2.87 -119.82
CA LEU A 82 10.11 4.31 -119.92
C LEU A 82 9.82 4.85 -121.32
N VAL A 83 8.63 4.56 -121.84
CA VAL A 83 8.17 5.00 -123.16
C VAL A 83 7.34 6.29 -123.12
N ASN A 84 6.84 6.66 -121.93
CA ASN A 84 6.15 7.91 -121.61
C ASN A 84 6.46 8.29 -120.15
N ASP A 85 5.99 9.47 -119.71
CA ASP A 85 6.07 9.89 -118.30
C ASP A 85 5.43 8.84 -117.38
N ILE A 86 6.19 8.39 -116.37
CA ILE A 86 5.74 7.35 -115.43
C ILE A 86 5.11 8.02 -114.21
N LYS A 87 3.82 7.75 -113.98
CA LYS A 87 3.13 8.08 -112.72
C LYS A 87 3.13 6.86 -111.80
N LEU A 88 3.73 6.99 -110.62
CA LEU A 88 3.70 5.98 -109.57
C LEU A 88 2.58 6.30 -108.57
N VAL A 89 1.87 5.26 -108.12
CA VAL A 89 0.93 5.33 -106.99
C VAL A 89 1.56 4.68 -105.75
N ALA A 90 1.00 4.90 -104.56
CA ALA A 90 1.58 4.43 -103.30
C ALA A 90 1.84 2.90 -103.29
N ALA A 91 0.92 2.12 -103.89
CA ALA A 91 1.09 0.68 -104.07
C ALA A 91 2.25 0.28 -105.01
N ASP A 92 2.64 1.14 -105.95
CA ASP A 92 3.82 0.88 -106.79
C ASP A 92 5.11 0.93 -105.94
N VAL A 93 5.12 1.54 -104.75
CA VAL A 93 6.33 1.71 -103.92
C VAL A 93 6.21 1.13 -102.51
N ASP A 94 5.25 0.21 -102.29
CA ASP A 94 4.93 -0.35 -100.97
C ASP A 94 4.72 0.72 -99.87
N ALA A 95 4.14 1.86 -100.26
CA ALA A 95 3.77 2.93 -99.34
C ALA A 95 2.28 2.91 -99.04
N TYR A 96 1.91 3.34 -97.84
CA TYR A 96 0.51 3.60 -97.50
C TYR A 96 -0.03 4.77 -98.32
N ASN A 97 -1.26 4.63 -98.78
CA ASN A 97 -1.97 5.75 -99.37
C ASN A 97 -2.49 6.71 -98.28
N LYS A 98 -2.99 7.87 -98.71
CA LYS A 98 -3.45 8.93 -97.79
C LYS A 98 -4.63 8.49 -96.91
N GLU A 99 -5.50 7.62 -97.42
CA GLU A 99 -6.66 7.11 -96.69
C GLU A 99 -6.22 6.16 -95.56
N GLU A 100 -5.34 5.21 -95.89
CA GLU A 100 -4.77 4.26 -94.92
C GLU A 100 -3.99 4.98 -93.81
N THR A 101 -3.25 6.03 -94.17
CA THR A 101 -2.53 6.87 -93.20
C THR A 101 -3.51 7.61 -92.29
N SER A 102 -4.60 8.16 -92.84
CA SER A 102 -5.62 8.88 -92.05
C SER A 102 -6.32 7.94 -91.07
N GLN A 103 -6.72 6.75 -91.51
CA GLN A 103 -7.37 5.75 -90.64
C GLN A 103 -6.45 5.30 -89.50
N LEU A 104 -5.15 5.14 -89.76
CA LEU A 104 -4.18 4.82 -88.71
C LEU A 104 -4.06 5.95 -87.68
N ILE A 105 -4.04 7.21 -88.15
CA ILE A 105 -3.98 8.40 -87.28
C ILE A 105 -5.26 8.50 -86.42
N ASP A 106 -6.44 8.27 -87.00
CA ASP A 106 -7.71 8.35 -86.27
C ASP A 106 -7.80 7.28 -85.17
N ASN A 107 -7.42 6.04 -85.47
CA ASN A 107 -7.34 4.96 -84.47
C ASN A 107 -6.35 5.31 -83.33
N ILE A 108 -5.22 5.95 -83.66
CA ILE A 108 -4.26 6.42 -82.66
C ILE A 108 -4.88 7.51 -81.79
N HIS A 109 -5.60 8.48 -82.38
CA HIS A 109 -6.30 9.52 -81.61
C HIS A 109 -7.35 8.94 -80.67
N GLU A 110 -8.15 7.97 -81.11
CA GLU A 110 -9.13 7.30 -80.25
C GLU A 110 -8.46 6.56 -79.09
N LEU A 111 -7.35 5.86 -79.35
CA LEU A 111 -6.58 5.17 -78.32
C LEU A 111 -5.96 6.15 -77.32
N VAL A 112 -5.41 7.27 -77.80
CA VAL A 112 -4.83 8.34 -76.96
C VAL A 112 -5.90 8.98 -76.08
N ASN A 113 -7.07 9.32 -76.64
CA ASN A 113 -8.18 9.89 -75.88
C ASN A 113 -8.70 8.92 -74.81
N SER A 114 -8.81 7.64 -75.16
CA SER A 114 -9.23 6.60 -74.21
C SER A 114 -8.21 6.42 -73.08
N ALA A 115 -6.91 6.46 -73.39
CA ALA A 115 -5.84 6.40 -72.39
C ALA A 115 -5.85 7.63 -71.46
N ASN A 116 -6.05 8.83 -72.01
CA ASN A 116 -6.09 10.08 -71.25
C ASN A 116 -7.31 10.12 -70.31
N ASN A 117 -8.49 9.74 -70.80
CA ASN A 117 -9.72 9.68 -69.99
C ASN A 117 -9.63 8.62 -68.87
N ASN A 118 -8.98 7.49 -69.11
CA ASN A 118 -8.74 6.48 -68.07
C ASN A 118 -7.79 7.02 -66.99
N ALA A 119 -6.72 7.73 -67.37
CA ALA A 119 -5.78 8.34 -66.43
C ALA A 119 -6.46 9.37 -65.50
N ASP A 120 -7.28 10.27 -66.05
CA ASP A 120 -8.01 11.30 -65.29
C ASP A 120 -9.05 10.69 -64.31
N SER A 121 -9.60 9.52 -64.62
CA SER A 121 -10.63 8.87 -63.80
C SER A 121 -10.11 8.09 -62.59
N LYS A 122 -8.81 7.76 -62.53
CA LYS A 122 -8.25 6.90 -61.46
C LYS A 122 -8.06 7.61 -60.13
N VAL A 123 -7.95 8.95 -60.12
CA VAL A 123 -7.94 9.77 -58.90
C VAL A 123 -8.94 10.92 -59.05
N PRO A 124 -10.20 10.77 -58.60
CA PRO A 124 -11.18 11.84 -58.68
C PRO A 124 -10.74 13.06 -57.85
N MET A 125 -10.75 14.26 -58.47
CA MET A 125 -10.35 15.53 -57.83
C MET A 125 -11.21 15.92 -56.60
N THR A 126 -12.34 15.23 -56.38
CA THR A 126 -13.25 15.45 -55.25
C THR A 126 -12.95 14.56 -54.03
N ARG A 127 -11.99 13.62 -54.12
CA ARG A 127 -11.62 12.81 -52.97
C ARG A 127 -10.79 13.61 -51.98
N THR A 128 -11.18 13.53 -50.71
CA THR A 128 -10.46 14.15 -49.59
C THR A 128 -9.98 13.08 -48.61
N VAL A 129 -8.88 13.37 -47.91
CA VAL A 129 -8.45 12.66 -46.71
C VAL A 129 -8.52 13.66 -45.56
N ASN A 130 -9.39 13.38 -44.59
CA ASN A 130 -9.75 14.31 -43.51
C ASN A 130 -9.99 15.75 -44.00
N ASN A 131 -10.94 15.91 -44.93
CA ASN A 131 -11.33 17.20 -45.54
C ASN A 131 -10.23 17.93 -46.34
N LYS A 132 -9.03 17.36 -46.51
CA LYS A 132 -7.98 17.90 -47.39
C LYS A 132 -8.00 17.20 -48.75
N ALA A 133 -7.98 17.97 -49.84
CA ALA A 133 -8.03 17.44 -51.20
C ALA A 133 -6.72 16.74 -51.61
N LEU A 134 -6.82 15.68 -52.43
CA LEU A 134 -5.67 14.88 -52.93
C LEU A 134 -4.90 15.54 -54.09
N LEU A 135 -4.91 16.87 -54.20
CA LEU A 135 -4.24 17.61 -55.28
C LEU A 135 -2.74 17.81 -55.02
N THR A 136 -2.31 17.64 -53.77
CA THR A 136 -0.92 17.72 -53.30
C THR A 136 -0.69 16.72 -52.17
N ASP A 137 0.55 16.56 -51.73
CA ASP A 137 0.88 15.80 -50.53
C ASP A 137 0.04 16.28 -49.33
N ILE A 138 -0.52 15.31 -48.59
CA ILE A 138 -1.36 15.56 -47.42
C ILE A 138 -0.53 15.34 -46.16
N THR A 139 -0.33 16.41 -45.39
CA THR A 139 0.20 16.34 -44.03
C THR A 139 -0.96 16.42 -43.04
N LEU A 140 -1.08 15.41 -42.18
CA LEU A 140 -2.07 15.38 -41.10
C LEU A 140 -1.41 15.79 -39.78
N THR A 141 -2.11 16.64 -39.04
CA THR A 141 -1.76 17.03 -37.67
C THR A 141 -2.64 16.28 -36.67
N ALA A 142 -2.31 16.32 -35.38
CA ALA A 142 -3.13 15.68 -34.35
C ALA A 142 -4.58 16.18 -34.34
N SER A 143 -4.78 17.47 -34.68
CA SER A 143 -6.11 18.07 -34.85
C SER A 143 -6.87 17.52 -36.05
N ASP A 144 -6.16 17.11 -37.12
CA ASP A 144 -6.78 16.47 -38.28
C ASP A 144 -7.25 15.03 -37.99
N ILE A 145 -7.00 14.47 -36.81
CA ILE A 145 -7.44 13.10 -36.46
C ILE A 145 -8.07 13.03 -35.07
N ASP A 146 -8.50 14.19 -34.51
CA ASP A 146 -9.10 14.30 -33.18
C ASP A 146 -8.28 13.63 -32.06
N THR A 147 -6.96 13.80 -32.11
CA THR A 147 -6.03 13.29 -31.10
C THR A 147 -5.24 14.40 -30.43
N TYR A 148 -4.67 14.08 -29.26
CA TYR A 148 -3.75 14.96 -28.57
C TYR A 148 -2.39 14.98 -29.25
N THR A 149 -1.78 16.16 -29.28
CA THR A 149 -0.36 16.32 -29.57
C THR A 149 0.49 15.63 -28.51
N ARG A 150 1.73 15.30 -28.87
CA ARG A 150 2.71 14.75 -27.90
C ARG A 150 2.87 15.65 -26.67
N GLY A 151 2.88 16.97 -26.86
CA GLY A 151 3.04 17.93 -25.76
C GLY A 151 1.87 17.91 -24.76
N GLU A 152 0.64 17.78 -25.22
CA GLU A 152 -0.55 17.66 -24.36
C GLU A 152 -0.53 16.35 -23.55
N ILE A 153 -0.14 15.24 -24.20
CA ILE A 153 0.03 13.94 -23.52
C ILE A 153 1.11 14.06 -22.44
N ASP A 154 2.25 14.66 -22.75
CA ASP A 154 3.36 14.83 -21.80
C ASP A 154 2.94 15.69 -20.59
N GLN A 155 2.17 16.76 -20.80
CA GLN A 155 1.61 17.59 -19.72
C GLN A 155 0.63 16.82 -18.83
N GLN A 156 -0.25 16.02 -19.44
CA GLN A 156 -1.21 15.20 -18.69
C GLN A 156 -0.47 14.14 -17.86
N ILE A 157 0.51 13.46 -18.44
CA ILE A 157 1.36 12.50 -17.73
C ILE A 157 2.12 13.17 -16.59
N HIS A 158 2.68 14.36 -16.80
CA HIS A 158 3.38 15.10 -15.75
C HIS A 158 2.45 15.44 -14.58
N THR A 159 1.23 15.88 -14.87
CA THR A 159 0.21 16.18 -13.86
C THR A 159 -0.16 14.94 -13.05
N VAL A 160 -0.37 13.80 -13.71
CA VAL A 160 -0.66 12.52 -13.06
C VAL A 160 0.51 12.07 -12.16
N ARG A 161 1.76 12.17 -12.64
CA ARG A 161 2.95 11.86 -11.83
C ARG A 161 3.07 12.76 -10.61
N LYS A 162 2.80 14.07 -10.77
CA LYS A 162 2.82 15.02 -9.66
C LYS A 162 1.77 14.66 -8.61
N LEU A 163 0.51 14.43 -9.02
CA LEU A 163 -0.55 14.00 -8.12
C LEU A 163 -0.22 12.70 -7.40
N ALA A 164 0.38 11.72 -8.09
CA ALA A 164 0.81 10.47 -7.50
C ALA A 164 1.92 10.68 -6.44
N ASN A 165 2.91 11.53 -6.74
CA ASN A 165 3.97 11.87 -5.79
C ASN A 165 3.44 12.64 -4.58
N ASP A 166 2.56 13.63 -4.80
CA ASP A 166 1.93 14.39 -3.73
C ASP A 166 1.08 13.48 -2.84
N ALA A 167 0.35 12.51 -3.42
CA ALA A 167 -0.39 11.50 -2.67
C ALA A 167 0.53 10.62 -1.82
N ASN A 168 1.62 10.10 -2.39
CA ASN A 168 2.61 9.30 -1.66
C ASN A 168 3.25 10.08 -0.51
N ASN A 169 3.62 11.34 -0.74
CA ASN A 169 4.21 12.20 0.27
C ASN A 169 3.22 12.53 1.39
N ASN A 170 1.95 12.78 1.06
CA ASN A 170 0.90 13.01 2.04
C ASN A 170 0.65 11.77 2.93
N VAL A 171 0.72 10.56 2.39
CA VAL A 171 0.58 9.33 3.18
C VAL A 171 1.75 9.16 4.15
N ASN A 172 2.98 9.33 3.67
CA ASN A 172 4.18 9.23 4.51
C ASN A 172 4.29 10.34 5.57
N GLY A 173 3.71 11.52 5.33
CA GLY A 173 3.71 12.64 6.27
C GLY A 173 2.69 12.54 7.41
N LYS A 174 1.62 11.74 7.27
CA LYS A 174 0.55 11.66 8.29
C LYS A 174 0.94 10.88 9.54
N VAL A 175 1.89 9.94 9.45
CA VAL A 175 2.43 9.22 10.61
C VAL A 175 3.95 9.37 10.59
N PRO A 176 4.50 10.40 11.27
CA PRO A 176 5.94 10.56 11.38
C PRO A 176 6.58 9.32 12.01
N LEU A 177 7.68 8.83 11.43
CA LEU A 177 8.43 7.68 11.97
C LEU A 177 9.00 7.95 13.39
N THR A 178 9.06 9.22 13.79
CA THR A 178 9.45 9.66 15.14
C THR A 178 8.31 9.62 16.15
N ARG A 179 7.08 9.35 15.73
CA ARG A 179 5.93 9.28 16.63
C ARG A 179 6.03 8.01 17.47
N THR A 180 5.94 8.20 18.79
CA THR A 180 5.96 7.11 19.75
C THR A 180 4.62 7.00 20.48
N VAL A 181 4.28 5.78 20.92
CA VAL A 181 3.24 5.50 21.91
C VAL A 181 3.94 4.96 23.14
N ASN A 182 3.86 5.71 24.25
CA ASN A 182 4.61 5.45 25.46
C ASN A 182 6.10 5.14 25.22
N SER A 183 6.78 6.06 24.52
CA SER A 183 8.21 5.94 24.18
C SER A 183 8.59 4.77 23.25
N LYS A 184 7.62 3.97 22.75
CA LYS A 184 7.85 2.92 21.74
C LYS A 184 7.52 3.45 20.34
N ALA A 185 8.41 3.22 19.38
CA ALA A 185 8.25 3.68 18.00
C ALA A 185 7.15 2.91 17.26
N LEU A 186 6.44 3.58 16.34
CA LEU A 186 5.39 2.99 15.49
C LEU A 186 5.94 2.22 14.26
N LEU A 187 7.18 1.76 14.31
CA LEU A 187 7.83 1.02 13.21
C LEU A 187 7.43 -0.46 13.16
N ALA A 188 6.77 -0.95 14.22
CA ALA A 188 6.26 -2.30 14.35
C ALA A 188 5.08 -2.31 15.34
N ASP A 189 4.45 -3.47 15.52
CA ASP A 189 3.39 -3.66 16.51
C ASP A 189 3.86 -3.31 17.92
N ILE A 190 3.07 -2.49 18.62
CA ILE A 190 3.38 -2.04 19.98
C ILE A 190 2.66 -2.94 20.99
N VAL A 191 3.44 -3.60 21.84
CA VAL A 191 2.94 -4.28 23.04
C VAL A 191 3.19 -3.39 24.25
N LEU A 192 2.10 -3.03 24.94
CA LEU A 192 2.13 -2.29 26.19
C LEU A 192 1.94 -3.23 27.37
N THR A 193 2.70 -2.98 28.42
CA THR A 193 2.60 -3.63 29.73
C THR A 193 1.91 -2.69 30.73
N ALA A 194 1.54 -3.20 31.91
CA ALA A 194 0.99 -2.34 32.96
C ALA A 194 1.96 -1.20 33.35
N TYR A 195 3.27 -1.48 33.35
CA TYR A 195 4.31 -0.50 33.61
C TYR A 195 4.32 0.64 32.59
N ASP A 196 4.05 0.33 31.31
CA ASP A 196 4.00 1.33 30.25
C ASP A 196 2.91 2.39 30.50
N VAL A 197 1.86 2.08 31.25
CA VAL A 197 0.76 3.03 31.52
C VAL A 197 0.71 3.49 32.99
N GLY A 198 1.77 3.24 33.76
CA GLY A 198 1.81 3.58 35.20
C GLY A 198 0.79 2.80 36.03
N ALA A 199 0.34 1.64 35.56
CA ALA A 199 -0.61 0.78 36.24
C ALA A 199 0.09 -0.40 36.94
N TYR A 200 -0.62 -0.99 37.90
CA TYR A 200 -0.20 -2.25 38.51
C TYR A 200 -0.59 -3.43 37.63
N SER A 201 0.29 -4.45 37.60
CA SER A 201 -0.05 -5.75 37.03
C SER A 201 -1.12 -6.46 37.86
N LYS A 202 -1.84 -7.40 37.24
CA LYS A 202 -2.81 -8.26 37.94
C LYS A 202 -2.18 -8.95 39.16
N ASN A 203 -0.96 -9.49 38.99
CA ASN A 203 -0.23 -10.17 40.05
C ASN A 203 0.07 -9.26 41.26
N GLU A 204 0.42 -7.99 41.02
CA GLU A 204 0.66 -7.03 42.10
C GLU A 204 -0.62 -6.71 42.86
N VAL A 205 -1.73 -6.53 42.15
CA VAL A 205 -3.04 -6.28 42.75
C VAL A 205 -3.47 -7.49 43.58
N ASP A 206 -3.36 -8.70 43.04
CA ASP A 206 -3.71 -9.94 43.74
C ASP A 206 -2.85 -10.15 44.99
N SER A 207 -1.54 -9.84 44.92
CA SER A 207 -0.65 -9.90 46.09
C SER A 207 -1.08 -8.91 47.18
N ARG A 208 -1.45 -7.69 46.81
CA ARG A 208 -1.92 -6.66 47.76
C ARG A 208 -3.24 -7.06 48.40
N ILE A 209 -4.20 -7.56 47.61
CA ILE A 209 -5.49 -8.07 48.12
C ILE A 209 -5.26 -9.26 49.06
N GLY A 210 -4.38 -10.20 48.69
CA GLY A 210 -4.01 -11.34 49.53
C GLY A 210 -3.48 -10.92 50.90
N LYS A 211 -2.61 -9.90 50.96
CA LYS A 211 -2.12 -9.34 52.23
C LYS A 211 -3.23 -8.73 53.09
N VAL A 212 -4.17 -8.02 52.46
CA VAL A 212 -5.32 -7.42 53.16
C VAL A 212 -6.22 -8.51 53.75
N ASN A 213 -6.54 -9.53 52.96
CA ASN A 213 -7.35 -10.66 53.41
C ASN A 213 -6.66 -11.46 54.53
N ALA A 214 -5.34 -11.67 54.44
CA ALA A 214 -4.59 -12.34 55.51
C ALA A 214 -4.64 -11.56 56.84
N ASN A 215 -4.51 -10.22 56.80
CA ASN A 215 -4.65 -9.37 57.99
C ASN A 215 -6.09 -9.30 58.52
N ALA A 216 -7.10 -9.45 57.66
CA ALA A 216 -8.49 -9.54 58.11
C ALA A 216 -8.75 -10.90 58.78
N ASN A 217 -8.29 -11.99 58.17
CA ASN A 217 -8.47 -13.35 58.66
C ASN A 217 -7.65 -13.66 59.93
N SER A 218 -6.66 -12.84 60.29
CA SER A 218 -5.92 -12.97 61.55
C SER A 218 -6.60 -12.30 62.75
N ARG A 219 -7.77 -11.69 62.56
CA ARG A 219 -8.56 -11.03 63.62
C ARG A 219 -9.72 -11.91 64.07
N LEU A 220 -10.22 -11.61 65.27
CA LEU A 220 -11.39 -12.30 65.82
C LEU A 220 -12.64 -11.96 65.01
N ALA A 221 -13.36 -13.00 64.59
CA ALA A 221 -14.56 -12.94 63.80
C ALA A 221 -15.80 -12.77 64.69
N LYS A 222 -16.67 -11.82 64.31
CA LYS A 222 -17.86 -11.46 65.11
C LYS A 222 -18.84 -12.62 65.26
N ASN A 223 -19.02 -13.41 64.21
CA ASN A 223 -19.93 -14.55 64.19
C ASN A 223 -19.41 -15.74 65.03
N GLU A 224 -18.11 -15.78 65.34
CA GLU A 224 -17.51 -16.83 66.18
C GLU A 224 -17.67 -16.54 67.68
N ASN A 225 -18.08 -15.32 68.06
CA ASN A 225 -18.32 -14.93 69.46
C ASN A 225 -17.17 -15.31 70.41
N GLY A 226 -15.92 -15.20 69.95
CA GLY A 226 -14.72 -15.53 70.73
C GLY A 226 -14.34 -17.02 70.76
N ALA A 227 -15.03 -17.89 70.02
CA ALA A 227 -14.63 -19.29 69.85
C ALA A 227 -13.23 -19.42 69.22
N ASP A 228 -12.91 -18.48 68.33
CA ASP A 228 -11.68 -18.34 67.56
C ASP A 228 -10.51 -17.66 68.33
N ILE A 229 -10.71 -17.33 69.61
CA ILE A 229 -9.62 -16.89 70.49
C ILE A 229 -8.62 -18.06 70.67
N PRO A 230 -7.34 -17.91 70.27
CA PRO A 230 -6.36 -19.01 70.32
C PRO A 230 -6.01 -19.44 71.76
N ASP A 231 -5.80 -18.47 72.65
CA ASP A 231 -5.54 -18.71 74.08
C ASP A 231 -6.57 -17.94 74.92
N LYS A 232 -7.64 -18.66 75.28
CA LYS A 232 -8.74 -18.12 76.09
C LYS A 232 -8.29 -17.75 77.50
N ASN A 233 -7.33 -18.48 78.08
CA ASN A 233 -6.82 -18.18 79.42
C ASN A 233 -6.00 -16.90 79.43
N ALA A 234 -5.12 -16.70 78.45
CA ALA A 234 -4.39 -15.43 78.30
C ALA A 234 -5.34 -14.26 78.02
N PHE A 235 -6.37 -14.46 77.19
CA PHE A 235 -7.39 -13.44 76.93
C PHE A 235 -8.09 -13.00 78.22
N VAL A 236 -8.55 -13.94 79.05
CA VAL A 236 -9.20 -13.62 80.34
C VAL A 236 -8.25 -12.92 81.32
N ARG A 237 -6.96 -13.30 81.33
CA ARG A 237 -5.93 -12.58 82.11
C ARG A 237 -5.75 -11.14 81.63
N ASN A 238 -5.71 -10.91 80.31
CA ASN A 238 -5.57 -9.58 79.73
C ASN A 238 -6.80 -8.69 79.98
N LEU A 239 -7.98 -9.29 80.19
CA LEU A 239 -9.18 -8.59 80.65
C LEU A 239 -9.15 -8.24 82.15
N GLY A 240 -8.16 -8.71 82.90
CA GLY A 240 -8.08 -8.50 84.36
C GLY A 240 -9.02 -9.42 85.17
N LEU A 241 -9.58 -10.45 84.55
CA LEU A 241 -10.57 -11.34 85.16
C LEU A 241 -9.95 -12.65 85.70
N ALA A 242 -8.63 -12.76 85.69
CA ALA A 242 -7.90 -13.97 86.09
C ALA A 242 -8.31 -14.50 87.47
N ASN A 243 -8.44 -13.59 88.44
CA ASN A 243 -8.75 -13.92 89.83
C ASN A 243 -10.24 -14.18 90.07
N LEU A 244 -11.11 -13.91 89.08
CA LEU A 244 -12.54 -14.16 89.16
C LEU A 244 -12.90 -15.56 88.62
N VAL A 245 -12.07 -16.10 87.73
CA VAL A 245 -12.22 -17.47 87.23
C VAL A 245 -11.99 -18.44 88.38
N GLY A 246 -13.05 -19.17 88.75
CA GLY A 246 -13.01 -20.15 89.85
C GLY A 246 -13.41 -19.59 91.22
N LEU A 247 -13.75 -18.30 91.35
CA LEU A 247 -14.47 -17.83 92.53
C LEU A 247 -15.91 -18.34 92.47
N ASN A 248 -16.22 -19.34 93.29
CA ASN A 248 -17.59 -19.81 93.45
C ASN A 248 -18.42 -18.72 94.12
N ILE A 249 -19.27 -18.06 93.34
CA ILE A 249 -20.35 -17.22 93.85
C ILE A 249 -21.58 -18.10 93.93
N GLU A 250 -21.94 -18.50 95.15
CA GLU A 250 -23.04 -19.43 95.39
C GLU A 250 -23.95 -18.88 96.48
N SER A 251 -25.25 -19.00 96.29
CA SER A 251 -26.23 -18.83 97.37
C SER A 251 -26.97 -20.15 97.54
N ARG A 252 -27.02 -20.63 98.78
CA ARG A 252 -27.65 -21.91 99.12
C ARG A 252 -28.49 -21.77 100.38
N LEU A 253 -29.76 -22.11 100.26
CA LEU A 253 -30.63 -22.32 101.41
C LEU A 253 -30.28 -23.66 102.08
N ILE A 254 -30.10 -23.65 103.40
CA ILE A 254 -29.88 -24.85 104.23
C ILE A 254 -31.09 -25.00 105.14
N GLY A 255 -31.90 -26.04 104.90
CA GLY A 255 -33.16 -26.23 105.60
C GLY A 255 -34.18 -25.13 105.26
N GLN A 256 -34.96 -24.69 106.26
CA GLN A 256 -35.85 -23.52 106.14
C GLN A 256 -35.31 -22.28 106.87
N ASP A 257 -34.26 -22.45 107.69
CA ASP A 257 -33.89 -21.49 108.73
C ASP A 257 -32.56 -20.77 108.47
N ALA A 258 -31.80 -21.13 107.43
CA ALA A 258 -30.55 -20.45 107.13
C ALA A 258 -30.24 -20.36 105.63
N THR A 259 -29.68 -19.22 105.20
CA THR A 259 -29.11 -19.00 103.87
C THR A 259 -27.61 -18.77 103.99
N VAL A 260 -26.84 -19.50 103.18
CA VAL A 260 -25.39 -19.34 103.05
C VAL A 260 -25.07 -18.71 101.70
N ILE A 261 -24.32 -17.61 101.73
CA ILE A 261 -23.82 -16.91 100.53
C ILE A 261 -22.30 -17.02 100.55
N ARG A 262 -21.70 -17.59 99.50
CA ARG A 262 -20.25 -17.67 99.32
C ARG A 262 -19.82 -16.70 98.22
N LEU A 263 -18.80 -15.91 98.52
CA LEU A 263 -18.15 -14.95 97.63
C LEU A 263 -16.65 -15.22 97.67
N GLY A 264 -16.21 -16.24 96.94
CA GLY A 264 -14.85 -16.76 97.09
C GLY A 264 -14.65 -17.38 98.48
N ASP A 265 -13.66 -16.87 99.21
CA ASP A 265 -13.38 -17.32 100.58
C ASP A 265 -14.33 -16.70 101.62
N ILE A 266 -15.01 -15.59 101.29
CA ILE A 266 -15.95 -14.94 102.21
C ILE A 266 -17.29 -15.69 102.20
N VAL A 267 -17.81 -15.95 103.39
CA VAL A 267 -19.07 -16.64 103.62
C VAL A 267 -19.94 -15.77 104.51
N GLN A 268 -21.15 -15.47 104.03
CA GLN A 268 -22.21 -14.88 104.83
C GLN A 268 -23.26 -15.94 105.15
N ILE A 269 -23.73 -15.96 106.40
CA ILE A 269 -24.74 -16.87 106.91
C ILE A 269 -25.82 -16.02 107.56
N ASN A 270 -27.03 -16.07 107.03
CA ASN A 270 -28.20 -15.45 107.63
C ASN A 270 -29.10 -16.58 108.13
N GLY A 271 -29.56 -16.54 109.37
CA GLY A 271 -30.47 -17.56 109.85
C GLY A 271 -31.27 -17.19 111.08
N THR A 272 -32.14 -18.11 111.48
CA THR A 272 -32.92 -18.02 112.71
C THR A 272 -32.50 -19.11 113.69
N ALA A 273 -32.54 -18.81 114.98
CA ALA A 273 -32.23 -19.78 116.04
C ALA A 273 -33.14 -19.53 117.25
N VAL A 274 -33.57 -20.60 117.92
CA VAL A 274 -34.29 -20.52 119.19
C VAL A 274 -33.29 -20.73 120.32
N ALA A 275 -33.39 -19.95 121.40
CA ALA A 275 -32.59 -20.15 122.59
C ALA A 275 -32.74 -21.58 123.15
N SER A 276 -31.62 -22.16 123.61
CA SER A 276 -31.63 -23.52 124.17
C SER A 276 -32.48 -23.65 125.42
N ASP A 277 -32.58 -22.58 126.19
CA ASP A 277 -33.24 -22.51 127.49
C ASP A 277 -33.94 -21.16 127.66
N SER A 278 -34.84 -21.08 128.62
CA SER A 278 -35.45 -19.80 128.99
C SER A 278 -34.52 -18.93 129.82
N ILE A 279 -34.75 -17.62 129.85
CA ILE A 279 -34.02 -16.67 130.69
C ILE A 279 -34.09 -17.09 132.16
N GLN A 280 -32.92 -17.45 132.72
CA GLN A 280 -32.74 -17.84 134.11
C GLN A 280 -32.26 -16.68 134.97
N ALA A 281 -32.42 -16.82 136.30
CA ALA A 281 -31.99 -15.85 137.29
C ALA A 281 -30.47 -15.88 137.53
N VAL A 282 -29.68 -15.57 136.51
CA VAL A 282 -28.21 -15.64 136.51
C VAL A 282 -27.57 -14.35 135.99
N ASN A 283 -26.30 -14.11 136.34
CA ASN A 283 -25.53 -12.91 135.97
C ASN A 283 -26.31 -11.61 136.23
N MET A 284 -26.81 -11.50 137.46
CA MET A 284 -27.75 -10.45 137.88
C MET A 284 -27.08 -9.09 138.01
N SER A 285 -27.79 -8.05 137.63
CA SER A 285 -27.43 -6.66 137.90
C SER A 285 -28.67 -5.83 138.21
N VAL A 286 -28.58 -4.88 139.15
CA VAL A 286 -29.68 -3.99 139.51
C VAL A 286 -29.38 -2.60 138.97
N ILE A 287 -30.23 -2.13 138.05
CA ILE A 287 -30.10 -0.80 137.42
C ILE A 287 -31.41 -0.06 137.64
N GLY A 288 -31.37 1.08 138.34
CA GLY A 288 -32.56 1.88 138.60
C GLY A 288 -33.67 1.13 139.36
N GLY A 289 -33.32 0.13 140.18
CA GLY A 289 -34.27 -0.70 140.93
C GLY A 289 -34.85 -1.89 140.18
N ILE A 290 -34.53 -2.07 138.89
CA ILE A 290 -34.92 -3.24 138.10
C ILE A 290 -33.77 -4.25 138.11
N THR A 291 -34.09 -5.52 138.39
CA THR A 291 -33.10 -6.62 138.28
C THR A 291 -33.09 -7.14 136.85
N TYR A 292 -31.93 -7.06 136.22
CA TYR A 292 -31.66 -7.61 134.90
C TYR A 292 -30.88 -8.91 135.02
N TYR A 293 -31.24 -9.88 134.18
CA TYR A 293 -30.58 -11.18 134.10
C TYR A 293 -29.89 -11.29 132.74
N THR A 294 -28.62 -11.70 132.73
CA THR A 294 -27.85 -11.88 131.50
C THR A 294 -27.63 -13.37 131.23
N ASN A 295 -28.27 -13.90 130.19
CA ASN A 295 -28.10 -15.29 129.77
C ASN A 295 -27.30 -15.35 128.47
N TYR A 296 -26.46 -16.37 128.33
CA TYR A 296 -25.60 -16.58 127.16
C TYR A 296 -26.02 -17.84 126.42
N TYR A 297 -26.15 -17.74 125.11
CA TYR A 297 -26.61 -18.80 124.22
C TYR A 297 -25.56 -19.08 123.15
N LYS A 298 -25.39 -20.35 122.82
CA LYS A 298 -24.53 -20.81 121.72
C LYS A 298 -25.41 -21.18 120.54
N VAL A 299 -25.25 -20.47 119.42
CA VAL A 299 -25.91 -20.77 118.16
C VAL A 299 -24.92 -21.46 117.24
N GLN A 300 -25.18 -22.74 116.94
CA GLN A 300 -24.37 -23.50 116.00
C GLN A 300 -24.66 -23.04 114.56
N LEU A 301 -23.61 -22.70 113.81
CA LEU A 301 -23.71 -22.33 112.41
C LEU A 301 -23.99 -23.58 111.55
N PRO A 302 -24.77 -23.45 110.46
CA PRO A 302 -25.11 -24.57 109.58
C PRO A 302 -23.89 -25.11 108.80
N ILE A 303 -22.80 -24.35 108.75
CA ILE A 303 -21.50 -24.75 108.22
C ILE A 303 -20.39 -24.14 109.08
N SER A 304 -19.25 -24.81 109.15
CA SER A 304 -18.04 -24.22 109.71
C SER A 304 -17.37 -23.30 108.68
N LEU A 305 -16.92 -22.14 109.14
CA LEU A 305 -16.06 -21.20 108.42
C LEU A 305 -14.60 -21.70 108.47
N SER A 306 -13.79 -21.39 107.47
CA SER A 306 -12.44 -21.98 107.36
C SER A 306 -11.48 -21.43 108.41
N ASN A 307 -11.58 -20.14 108.69
CA ASN A 307 -10.73 -19.37 109.61
C ASN A 307 -11.51 -18.80 110.78
N GLY A 308 -12.71 -18.25 110.55
CA GLY A 308 -13.58 -17.79 111.64
C GLY A 308 -14.52 -16.64 111.29
N ILE A 309 -15.35 -16.27 112.26
CA ILE A 309 -16.30 -15.15 112.18
C ILE A 309 -15.56 -13.81 112.19
N ILE A 310 -15.71 -13.03 111.12
CA ILE A 310 -15.26 -11.63 111.03
C ILE A 310 -16.23 -10.72 111.77
N SER A 311 -17.52 -10.83 111.45
CA SER A 311 -18.58 -9.96 111.94
C SER A 311 -19.83 -10.77 112.22
N CYS A 312 -20.57 -10.38 113.26
CA CYS A 312 -21.81 -11.03 113.63
C CYS A 312 -22.81 -10.03 114.22
N HIS A 313 -24.06 -10.17 113.81
CA HIS A 313 -25.18 -9.40 114.31
C HIS A 313 -26.30 -10.36 114.70
N ALA A 314 -27.06 -10.02 115.75
CA ALA A 314 -28.26 -10.73 116.09
C ALA A 314 -29.32 -9.78 116.64
N SER A 315 -30.57 -10.10 116.37
CA SER A 315 -31.74 -9.40 116.88
C SER A 315 -32.77 -10.40 117.38
N ILE A 316 -33.63 -9.99 118.31
CA ILE A 316 -34.78 -10.79 118.72
C ILE A 316 -35.80 -10.77 117.56
N VAL A 317 -36.33 -11.95 117.22
CA VAL A 317 -37.40 -12.10 116.24
C VAL A 317 -38.70 -11.58 116.87
N GLY A 318 -39.43 -10.74 116.14
CA GLY A 318 -40.73 -10.25 116.56
C GLY A 318 -41.82 -11.31 116.42
N ASP A 319 -42.92 -11.10 117.12
CA ASP A 319 -44.08 -11.98 117.01
C ASP A 319 -44.71 -11.93 115.62
N ASN A 320 -45.38 -13.02 115.25
CA ASN A 320 -46.20 -13.05 114.05
C ASN A 320 -47.35 -12.05 114.15
N PHE A 321 -47.75 -11.46 113.01
CA PHE A 321 -48.81 -10.45 112.94
C PHE A 321 -50.13 -10.90 113.59
N ASP A 322 -50.48 -12.18 113.46
CA ASP A 322 -51.72 -12.75 114.01
C ASP A 322 -51.59 -13.20 115.48
N ALA A 323 -50.40 -13.12 116.07
CA ALA A 323 -50.09 -13.63 117.41
C ALA A 323 -49.28 -12.60 118.23
N GLN A 324 -49.73 -11.35 118.25
CA GLN A 324 -49.02 -10.24 118.89
C GLN A 324 -49.02 -10.35 120.42
N SER A 325 -47.84 -10.17 121.02
CA SER A 325 -47.66 -10.00 122.46
C SER A 325 -46.88 -8.71 122.77
N PRO A 326 -47.02 -8.14 123.98
CA PRO A 326 -46.12 -7.06 124.41
C PRO A 326 -44.66 -7.53 124.41
N GLY A 327 -43.79 -6.79 123.74
CA GLY A 327 -42.36 -7.11 123.69
C GLY A 327 -41.66 -6.92 125.03
N TYR A 328 -40.60 -7.68 125.26
CA TYR A 328 -39.75 -7.53 126.45
C TYR A 328 -38.58 -6.59 126.18
N PRO A 329 -38.26 -5.66 127.10
CA PRO A 329 -37.03 -4.89 127.00
C PRO A 329 -35.83 -5.84 127.15
N ALA A 330 -35.01 -5.91 126.10
CA ALA A 330 -33.86 -6.78 126.07
C ALA A 330 -32.70 -6.14 125.30
N ASP A 331 -31.51 -6.17 125.90
CA ASP A 331 -30.25 -5.85 125.23
C ASP A 331 -29.64 -7.14 124.68
N VAL A 332 -29.34 -7.15 123.38
CA VAL A 332 -28.78 -8.30 122.67
C VAL A 332 -27.37 -7.95 122.23
N LYS A 333 -26.42 -8.79 122.63
CA LYS A 333 -25.02 -8.65 122.22
C LYS A 333 -24.54 -9.94 121.58
N THR A 334 -23.68 -9.81 120.58
CA THR A 334 -23.04 -10.92 119.90
C THR A 334 -21.56 -10.98 120.24
N GLN A 335 -21.00 -12.18 120.23
CA GLN A 335 -19.57 -12.43 120.38
C GLN A 335 -19.11 -13.46 119.34
N ARG A 336 -18.11 -13.06 118.56
CA ARG A 336 -17.52 -13.85 117.46
C ARG A 336 -16.41 -14.80 117.91
N ASN A 337 -15.89 -14.62 119.12
CA ASN A 337 -14.83 -15.46 119.66
C ASN A 337 -15.37 -16.83 120.07
N ASN A 338 -14.45 -17.78 120.23
CA ASN A 338 -14.78 -19.08 120.84
C ASN A 338 -15.44 -18.87 122.21
N PRO A 339 -16.33 -19.78 122.65
CA PRO A 339 -17.01 -19.65 123.94
C PRO A 339 -16.07 -19.60 125.16
N ASP A 340 -14.85 -20.10 125.03
CA ASP A 340 -13.78 -20.00 126.05
C ASP A 340 -13.07 -18.63 126.05
N GLY A 341 -13.44 -17.75 125.12
CA GLY A 341 -12.86 -16.43 124.93
C GLY A 341 -11.55 -16.41 124.14
N MET A 342 -10.99 -17.57 123.76
CA MET A 342 -9.69 -17.66 123.09
C MET A 342 -9.83 -17.91 121.59
N GLY A 343 -9.40 -16.95 120.78
CA GLY A 343 -9.47 -17.06 119.32
C GLY A 343 -10.88 -16.84 118.76
N ILE A 344 -10.96 -16.85 117.44
CA ILE A 344 -12.20 -16.59 116.70
C ILE A 344 -12.95 -17.91 116.47
N SER A 345 -14.25 -17.90 116.73
CA SER A 345 -15.11 -19.05 116.50
C SER A 345 -15.28 -19.32 115.01
N LYS A 346 -15.29 -20.60 114.64
CA LYS A 346 -15.49 -21.04 113.25
C LYS A 346 -16.91 -21.51 112.99
N ASP A 347 -17.63 -21.90 114.02
CA ASP A 347 -18.87 -22.67 113.87
C ASP A 347 -19.94 -22.30 114.89
N THR A 348 -19.64 -21.42 115.86
CA THR A 348 -20.53 -21.10 116.96
C THR A 348 -20.61 -19.59 117.18
N LEU A 349 -21.80 -19.01 117.06
CA LEU A 349 -22.07 -17.64 117.47
C LEU A 349 -22.51 -17.62 118.94
N THR A 350 -21.90 -16.76 119.76
CA THR A 350 -22.40 -16.52 121.12
C THR A 350 -23.30 -15.30 121.12
N ILE A 351 -24.51 -15.45 121.66
CA ILE A 351 -25.48 -14.36 121.84
C ILE A 351 -25.77 -14.22 123.33
N SER A 352 -25.69 -13.01 123.89
CA SER A 352 -26.14 -12.74 125.25
C SER A 352 -27.38 -11.86 125.25
N VAL A 353 -28.36 -12.22 126.05
CA VAL A 353 -29.60 -11.46 126.24
C VAL A 353 -29.65 -10.96 127.68
N THR A 354 -29.78 -9.64 127.85
CA THR A 354 -29.97 -9.00 129.14
C THR A 354 -31.40 -8.46 129.25
N THR A 355 -32.21 -9.01 130.15
CA THR A 355 -33.63 -8.64 130.28
C THR A 355 -34.12 -8.88 131.71
N PRO A 356 -35.14 -8.16 132.22
CA PRO A 356 -35.77 -8.47 133.49
C PRO A 356 -36.75 -9.66 133.41
N GLN A 357 -37.07 -10.14 132.20
CA GLN A 357 -38.09 -11.16 131.98
C GLN A 357 -37.54 -12.58 132.19
N LEU A 358 -37.89 -13.21 133.32
CA LEU A 358 -37.60 -14.63 133.56
C LEU A 358 -38.56 -15.54 132.77
N GLY A 359 -38.10 -16.77 132.46
CA GLY A 359 -38.92 -17.81 131.84
C GLY A 359 -39.21 -17.63 130.35
N TRP A 360 -38.83 -16.50 129.74
CA TRP A 360 -38.96 -16.27 128.30
C TRP A 360 -37.89 -17.03 127.51
N ILE A 361 -38.28 -17.66 126.40
CA ILE A 361 -37.38 -18.32 125.45
C ILE A 361 -37.25 -17.40 124.21
N PRO A 362 -36.15 -16.64 124.09
CA PRO A 362 -35.96 -15.75 122.95
C PRO A 362 -35.68 -16.53 121.65
N GLN A 363 -36.21 -16.02 120.55
CA GLN A 363 -35.82 -16.42 119.20
C GLN A 363 -34.97 -15.32 118.57
N PHE A 364 -33.93 -15.72 117.84
CA PHE A 364 -32.93 -14.85 117.25
C PHE A 364 -32.99 -14.92 115.73
N TYR A 365 -32.90 -13.76 115.08
CA TYR A 365 -32.34 -13.67 113.74
C TYR A 365 -30.86 -13.34 113.90
N TYR A 366 -29.99 -14.03 113.17
CA TYR A 366 -28.57 -13.77 113.18
C TYR A 366 -28.00 -13.65 111.77
N GLU A 367 -26.98 -12.83 111.64
CA GLU A 367 -26.16 -12.66 110.46
C GLU A 367 -24.70 -12.79 110.86
N VAL A 368 -23.97 -13.64 110.15
CA VAL A 368 -22.57 -13.94 110.40
C VAL A 368 -21.80 -13.84 109.10
N MET A 369 -20.70 -13.10 109.10
CA MET A 369 -19.76 -13.02 107.98
C MET A 369 -18.40 -13.53 108.43
N GLY A 370 -17.77 -14.38 107.64
CA GLY A 370 -16.45 -14.93 107.93
C GLY A 370 -15.78 -15.50 106.69
N TYR A 371 -14.65 -16.19 106.89
CA TYR A 371 -13.90 -16.89 105.85
C TYR A 371 -13.25 -18.13 106.44
#